data_AF-A0A2G8S572-F1
#
_entry.id   AF-A0A2G8S572-F1
#
_cell.length_a   1.000
_cell.length_b   1.000
_cell.length_c   1.000
_cell.angle_alpha   90.00
_cell.angle_beta   90.00
_cell.angle_gamma   90.00
#
_symmetry.space_group_name_H-M   'P 1'
#
loop_
_entity.id
_entity.type
_entity.pdbx_description
1 polymer ?
#
loop_
_entity_poly.entity_id
_entity_poly.type
_entity_poly.pdbx_seq_one_letter_code
_entity_poly.pdbx_strand_id
1 'polypeptide(L)'
;MDPLTRAETLQILSFMGVEIPKNTKLPGDLLDKRLQDALNAAQNRDNLPITPPLDPETTKKWPVRLNPPERESLRKKVWRGSMEEAQNIIHARETLGEYRRGLFQDPFWDLRQTMMNLGDDIDKGLKWLTIEDPDHQLFSINVRLLPTLQIDFGTPGIVVLYRAFNRATVLEAIKWIQNQGALHGVNKPGLNRTIISASPLEAKLILKLLEVNSKLLSPHYNPPRDSFEEEFKVSILLPIGPLGFSDLGRLSNDPGCAVCGKERKSRCSQCQSVSYCSVACQKADWPTHKQTCRSLKGGRWCTIPFRVCPPGEGGQPKPRSTRLDVNHPQPWTDADRTWPHEDDPPPPNIHGDKAFLVKMQAPLVVWAYPAFLVYDRQHSFGEVFFSAQDGLEVYAEFMEEVQGPRGGYRGGKMYRWARRTGERELTVCLDKEPTTEIKW
;
A
#
# COMPACT_ATOMS: atom_id res chain seq x y z
N MET A 1 0.26 -14.11 22.09
CA MET A 1 -0.64 -14.51 21.00
C MET A 1 0.14 -15.28 19.97
N ASP A 2 -0.50 -16.19 19.24
CA ASP A 2 0.16 -16.96 18.18
C ASP A 2 0.53 -16.07 16.98
N PRO A 3 1.63 -16.35 16.28
CA PRO A 3 1.97 -15.69 15.03
C PRO A 3 0.88 -15.83 13.96
N LEU A 4 0.97 -15.00 12.92
CA LEU A 4 0.11 -15.13 11.73
C LEU A 4 0.33 -16.49 11.05
N THR A 5 -0.77 -17.19 10.83
CA THR A 5 -0.78 -18.39 9.99
C THR A 5 -0.65 -18.00 8.52
N ARG A 6 -0.27 -18.97 7.68
CA ARG A 6 -0.18 -18.76 6.22
C ARG A 6 -1.49 -18.21 5.61
N ALA A 7 -2.63 -18.71 6.06
CA ALA A 7 -3.93 -18.27 5.55
C ALA A 7 -4.23 -16.82 5.94
N GLU A 8 -3.95 -16.46 7.20
CA GLU A 8 -4.10 -15.10 7.72
C GLU A 8 -3.16 -14.12 6.99
N THR A 9 -1.90 -14.50 6.74
CA THR A 9 -0.94 -13.66 5.98
C THR A 9 -1.44 -13.38 4.56
N LEU A 10 -1.96 -14.38 3.86
CA LEU A 10 -2.54 -14.19 2.51
C LEU A 10 -3.79 -13.29 2.54
N GLN A 11 -4.62 -13.45 3.56
CA GLN A 11 -5.82 -12.64 3.74
C GLN A 11 -5.45 -11.17 3.97
N ILE A 12 -4.48 -10.88 4.84
CA ILE A 12 -4.00 -9.52 5.09
C ILE A 12 -3.39 -8.92 3.82
N LEU A 13 -2.52 -9.64 3.12
CA LEU A 13 -1.94 -9.17 1.86
C LEU A 13 -3.02 -8.82 0.83
N SER A 14 -4.07 -9.64 0.74
CA SER A 14 -5.24 -9.34 -0.10
C SER A 14 -5.96 -8.06 0.34
N PHE A 15 -6.14 -7.81 1.64
CA PHE A 15 -6.75 -6.58 2.15
C PHE A 15 -5.90 -5.34 1.88
N MET A 16 -4.57 -5.50 1.88
CA MET A 16 -3.62 -4.45 1.47
C MET A 16 -3.63 -4.21 -0.05
N GLY A 17 -4.39 -4.99 -0.83
CA GLY A 17 -4.47 -4.89 -2.29
C GLY A 17 -3.41 -5.69 -3.05
N VAL A 18 -2.55 -6.44 -2.34
CA VAL A 18 -1.52 -7.29 -2.94
C VAL A 18 -2.16 -8.55 -3.52
N GLU A 19 -2.07 -8.70 -4.84
CA GLU A 19 -2.69 -9.82 -5.55
C GLU A 19 -1.76 -11.02 -5.59
N ILE A 20 -2.18 -12.09 -4.91
CA ILE A 20 -1.46 -13.37 -4.92
C ILE A 20 -2.41 -14.44 -5.44
N PRO A 21 -1.98 -15.30 -6.39
CA PRO A 21 -2.82 -16.36 -6.91
C PRO A 21 -3.39 -17.27 -5.81
N LYS A 22 -4.67 -17.61 -5.89
CA LYS A 22 -5.37 -18.43 -4.87
C LYS A 22 -4.72 -19.81 -4.64
N ASN A 23 -4.12 -20.37 -5.68
CA ASN A 23 -3.41 -21.64 -5.70
C ASN A 23 -1.90 -21.50 -5.39
N THR A 24 -1.47 -20.35 -4.88
CA THR A 24 -0.07 -20.07 -4.55
C THR A 24 0.49 -21.15 -3.61
N LYS A 25 1.67 -21.64 -3.96
CA LYS A 25 2.54 -22.51 -3.18
C LYS A 25 3.79 -21.75 -2.71
N LEU A 26 3.70 -20.43 -2.60
CA LEU A 26 4.75 -19.64 -1.98
C LEU A 26 5.01 -20.16 -0.55
N PRO A 27 6.29 -20.41 -0.21
CA PRO A 27 6.74 -20.68 1.16
C PRO A 27 6.30 -19.63 2.17
N GLY A 28 6.12 -20.03 3.43
CA GLY A 28 5.62 -19.16 4.49
C GLY A 28 6.55 -18.00 4.82
N ASP A 29 7.87 -18.22 4.77
CA ASP A 29 8.92 -17.21 4.93
C ASP A 29 8.89 -16.13 3.83
N LEU A 30 8.63 -16.53 2.57
CA LEU A 30 8.46 -15.55 1.48
C LEU A 30 7.17 -14.72 1.65
N LEU A 31 6.08 -15.34 2.12
CA LEU A 31 4.84 -14.62 2.41
C LEU A 31 5.02 -13.66 3.59
N ASP A 32 5.73 -14.08 4.64
CA ASP A 32 6.04 -13.23 5.78
C ASP A 32 6.91 -12.04 5.35
N LYS A 33 7.97 -12.28 4.57
CA LYS A 33 8.80 -11.21 4.00
C LYS A 33 7.97 -10.24 3.16
N ARG A 34 7.08 -10.73 2.31
CA ARG A 34 6.20 -9.90 1.49
C ARG A 34 5.27 -9.04 2.34
N LEU A 35 4.74 -9.57 3.44
CA LEU A 35 3.96 -8.78 4.39
C LEU A 35 4.81 -7.72 5.09
N GLN A 36 6.05 -8.03 5.48
CA GLN A 36 6.97 -7.02 6.03
C GLN A 36 7.25 -5.89 5.02
N ASP A 37 7.53 -6.24 3.76
CA ASP A 37 7.77 -5.28 2.68
C ASP A 37 6.53 -4.42 2.41
N ALA A 38 5.33 -5.01 2.48
CA ALA A 38 4.07 -4.30 2.36
C ALA A 38 3.85 -3.32 3.53
N LEU A 39 4.12 -3.72 4.77
CA LEU A 39 4.01 -2.84 5.94
C LEU A 39 5.03 -1.71 5.91
N ASN A 40 6.25 -1.96 5.42
CA ASN A 40 7.26 -0.92 5.22
C ASN A 40 6.83 0.10 4.15
N ALA A 41 6.33 -0.38 3.01
CA ALA A 41 5.81 0.44 1.93
C ALA A 41 4.60 1.28 2.38
N ALA A 42 3.66 0.68 3.12
CA ALA A 42 2.49 1.37 3.66
C ALA A 42 2.86 2.49 4.66
N GLN A 43 4.03 2.42 5.28
CA GLN A 43 4.58 3.48 6.14
C GLN A 43 5.48 4.47 5.37
N ASN A 44 5.67 4.28 4.06
CA ASN A 44 6.62 4.99 3.21
C ASN A 44 8.04 4.99 3.78
N ARG A 45 8.42 3.88 4.41
CA ARG A 45 9.61 3.77 5.25
C ARG A 45 10.89 4.17 4.51
N ASP A 46 11.04 3.72 3.27
CA ASP A 46 12.29 3.90 2.50
C ASP A 46 12.54 5.37 2.11
N ASN A 47 11.50 6.22 2.18
CA ASN A 47 11.59 7.65 1.89
C ASN A 47 11.64 8.52 3.16
N LEU A 48 11.60 7.91 4.35
CA LEU A 48 11.78 8.65 5.60
C LEU A 48 13.27 8.86 5.85
N PRO A 49 13.68 10.01 6.41
CA PRO A 49 15.08 10.29 6.77
C PRO A 49 15.47 9.54 8.06
N ILE A 50 15.17 8.25 8.13
CA ILE A 50 15.55 7.38 9.23
C ILE A 50 16.84 6.68 8.81
N THR A 51 17.90 6.90 9.57
CA THR A 51 19.11 6.07 9.53
C THR A 51 19.07 5.18 10.76
N PRO A 52 18.57 3.92 10.66
CA PRO A 52 18.53 3.04 11.81
C PRO A 52 19.95 2.76 12.33
N PRO A 53 20.14 2.65 13.64
CA PRO A 53 19.09 2.75 14.66
C PRO A 53 18.68 4.19 15.00
N LEU A 54 17.38 4.42 15.12
CA LEU A 54 16.81 5.63 15.70
C LEU A 54 16.91 5.54 17.22
N ASP A 55 17.59 6.50 17.84
CA ASP A 55 17.64 6.62 19.30
C ASP A 55 16.61 7.64 19.78
N PRO A 56 15.55 7.22 20.49
CA PRO A 56 14.56 8.15 21.02
C PRO A 56 15.17 9.22 21.92
N GLU A 57 16.28 8.98 22.62
CA GLU A 57 16.85 9.97 23.57
C GLU A 57 17.45 11.19 22.84
N THR A 58 18.08 10.96 21.70
CA THR A 58 18.72 12.01 20.89
C THR A 58 17.82 12.56 19.79
N THR A 59 16.79 11.81 19.39
CA THR A 59 15.84 12.23 18.35
C THR A 59 14.92 13.34 18.87
N LYS A 60 14.72 14.37 18.04
CA LYS A 60 13.81 15.49 18.32
C LYS A 60 12.40 14.98 18.67
N LYS A 61 11.81 15.52 19.74
CA LYS A 61 10.45 15.17 20.16
C LYS A 61 9.41 15.91 19.33
N TRP A 62 8.27 15.27 19.10
CA TRP A 62 7.11 15.92 18.51
C TRP A 62 6.66 17.09 19.39
N PRO A 63 6.34 18.26 18.83
CA PRO A 63 5.93 19.41 19.62
C PRO A 63 4.52 19.20 20.19
N VAL A 64 4.43 18.69 21.42
CA VAL A 64 3.14 18.40 22.10
C VAL A 64 2.47 19.68 22.64
N ARG A 65 3.20 20.80 22.79
CA ARG A 65 2.76 21.98 23.56
C ARG A 65 3.16 23.32 22.92
N LEU A 66 2.68 23.61 21.71
CA LEU A 66 2.73 24.97 21.18
C LEU A 66 1.39 25.68 21.45
N ASN A 67 1.45 26.98 21.77
CA ASN A 67 0.27 27.84 21.89
C ASN A 67 -0.45 27.91 20.53
N PRO A 68 -1.79 28.00 20.47
CA PRO A 68 -2.49 28.29 19.22
C PRO A 68 -1.94 29.61 18.62
N PRO A 69 -1.62 29.67 17.31
CA PRO A 69 -2.04 28.82 16.20
C PRO A 69 -1.06 27.71 15.78
N GLU A 70 0.05 27.51 16.49
CA GLU A 70 1.15 26.60 16.09
C GLU A 70 0.92 25.12 16.48
N ARG A 71 -0.22 24.79 17.11
CA ARG A 71 -0.57 23.42 17.52
C ARG A 71 -0.95 22.58 16.29
N GLU A 72 0.00 21.81 15.78
CA GLU A 72 -0.28 20.78 14.77
C GLU A 72 -0.89 19.53 15.44
N SER A 73 -2.11 19.17 15.05
CA SER A 73 -2.77 17.96 15.56
C SER A 73 -2.03 16.70 15.09
N LEU A 74 -1.66 15.84 16.04
CA LEU A 74 -1.03 14.55 15.76
C LEU A 74 -1.96 13.68 14.91
N ARG A 75 -3.27 13.69 15.18
CA ARG A 75 -4.28 13.01 14.34
C ARG A 75 -4.15 13.40 12.86
N LYS A 76 -4.04 14.70 12.56
CA LYS A 76 -3.88 15.18 11.18
C LYS A 76 -2.58 14.70 10.53
N LYS A 77 -1.51 14.60 11.32
CA LYS A 77 -0.17 14.21 10.85
C LYS A 77 0.03 12.69 10.79
N VAL A 78 -0.80 11.91 11.49
CA VAL A 78 -0.87 10.44 11.36
C VAL A 78 -1.76 10.01 10.20
N TRP A 79 -2.74 10.83 9.82
CA TRP A 79 -3.63 10.50 8.70
C TRP A 79 -2.87 10.30 7.39
N ARG A 80 -3.15 9.16 6.74
CA ARG A 80 -2.69 8.81 5.40
C ARG A 80 -3.88 8.26 4.63
N GLY A 81 -4.29 8.97 3.58
CA GLY A 81 -5.38 8.57 2.70
C GLY A 81 -5.04 8.81 1.24
N SER A 82 -5.70 8.08 0.35
CA SER A 82 -5.57 8.25 -1.10
C SER A 82 -6.68 9.13 -1.68
N MET A 83 -6.49 9.66 -2.89
CA MET A 83 -7.57 10.35 -3.61
C MET A 83 -8.75 9.41 -3.89
N GLU A 84 -8.50 8.13 -4.17
CA GLU A 84 -9.55 7.12 -4.38
C GLU A 84 -10.42 6.98 -3.13
N GLU A 85 -9.82 6.91 -1.94
CA GLU A 85 -10.56 6.87 -0.68
C GLU A 85 -11.39 8.13 -0.47
N ALA A 86 -10.81 9.30 -0.76
CA ALA A 86 -11.53 10.57 -0.68
C ALA A 86 -12.74 10.58 -1.64
N GLN A 87 -12.55 10.13 -2.89
CA GLN A 87 -13.61 10.03 -3.90
C GLN A 87 -14.69 9.04 -3.49
N ASN A 88 -14.32 7.87 -2.98
CA ASN A 88 -15.27 6.86 -2.51
C ASN A 88 -16.10 7.37 -1.32
N ILE A 89 -15.47 8.11 -0.39
CA ILE A 89 -16.18 8.75 0.73
C ILE A 89 -17.16 9.81 0.22
N ILE A 90 -16.73 10.67 -0.72
CA ILE A 90 -17.59 11.71 -1.32
C ILE A 90 -18.78 11.05 -2.03
N HIS A 91 -18.51 10.10 -2.92
CA HIS A 91 -19.53 9.41 -3.69
C HIS A 91 -20.54 8.69 -2.80
N ALA A 92 -20.08 8.00 -1.75
CA ALA A 92 -20.98 7.32 -0.82
C ALA A 92 -21.82 8.31 0.01
N ARG A 93 -21.27 9.48 0.38
CA ARG A 93 -22.08 10.53 1.03
C ARG A 93 -23.16 11.08 0.11
N GLU A 94 -22.82 11.28 -1.16
CA GLU A 94 -23.75 11.77 -2.18
C GLU A 94 -24.87 10.76 -2.50
N THR A 95 -24.55 9.46 -2.53
CA THR A 95 -25.49 8.41 -2.95
C THR A 95 -26.22 7.72 -1.80
N LEU A 96 -25.56 7.52 -0.66
CA LEU A 96 -26.07 6.75 0.49
C LEU A 96 -26.28 7.61 1.74
N GLY A 97 -25.98 8.91 1.70
CA GLY A 97 -26.05 9.83 2.84
C GLY A 97 -24.91 9.67 3.85
N GLU A 98 -24.38 8.46 4.03
CA GLU A 98 -23.23 8.16 4.88
C GLU A 98 -22.29 7.13 4.26
N TYR A 99 -20.99 7.34 4.43
CA TYR A 99 -19.99 6.32 4.13
C TYR A 99 -19.82 5.40 5.35
N ARG A 100 -20.33 4.17 5.27
CA ARG A 100 -20.13 3.14 6.31
C ARG A 100 -19.33 1.98 5.74
N ARG A 101 -18.03 1.89 6.07
CA ARG A 101 -17.33 0.59 6.07
C ARG A 101 -17.62 -0.11 7.39
N GLY A 102 -17.95 -1.39 7.35
CA GLY A 102 -18.18 -2.15 8.58
C GLY A 102 -16.88 -2.30 9.37
N LEU A 103 -16.96 -2.08 10.68
CA LEU A 103 -15.85 -2.32 11.62
C LEU A 103 -15.50 -3.82 11.63
N PHE A 104 -14.23 -4.15 11.86
CA PHE A 104 -13.73 -5.52 12.03
C PHE A 104 -13.83 -6.41 10.78
N GLN A 105 -13.99 -5.81 9.59
CA GLN A 105 -14.08 -6.54 8.32
C GLN A 105 -12.76 -6.57 7.56
N ASP A 106 -12.00 -5.48 7.64
CA ASP A 106 -10.74 -5.29 6.93
C ASP A 106 -9.68 -4.90 7.97
N PRO A 107 -8.85 -5.86 8.44
CA PRO A 107 -7.87 -5.62 9.49
C PRO A 107 -6.84 -4.55 9.12
N PHE A 108 -6.59 -4.32 7.82
CA PHE A 108 -5.65 -3.28 7.39
C PHE A 108 -6.30 -1.89 7.42
N TRP A 109 -7.56 -1.79 7.02
CA TRP A 109 -8.35 -0.57 7.21
C TRP A 109 -8.52 -0.24 8.70
N ASP A 110 -8.87 -1.23 9.52
CA ASP A 110 -9.09 -1.08 10.96
C ASP A 110 -7.80 -0.62 11.66
N LEU A 111 -6.63 -1.22 11.32
CA LEU A 111 -5.33 -0.75 11.78
C LEU A 111 -5.09 0.75 11.49
N ARG A 112 -5.49 1.22 10.31
CA ARG A 112 -5.36 2.65 9.94
C ARG A 112 -6.28 3.54 10.76
N GLN A 113 -7.50 3.07 11.07
CA GLN A 113 -8.41 3.78 11.99
C GLN A 113 -7.85 3.80 13.42
N THR A 114 -7.29 2.68 13.88
CA THR A 114 -6.61 2.56 15.17
C THR A 114 -5.48 3.58 15.29
N MET A 115 -4.62 3.73 14.26
CA MET A 115 -3.57 4.75 14.22
C MET A 115 -4.12 6.18 14.27
N MET A 116 -5.21 6.45 13.55
CA MET A 116 -5.88 7.75 13.54
C MET A 116 -6.44 8.14 14.91
N ASN A 117 -7.15 7.21 15.55
CA ASN A 117 -7.74 7.41 16.87
C ASN A 117 -6.65 7.59 17.93
N LEU A 118 -5.58 6.80 17.85
CA LEU A 118 -4.41 6.96 18.71
C LEU A 118 -3.81 8.37 18.63
N GLY A 119 -3.72 8.96 17.44
CA GLY A 119 -3.27 10.34 17.27
C GLY A 119 -4.16 11.36 17.99
N ASP A 120 -5.48 11.18 17.92
CA ASP A 120 -6.47 12.05 18.58
C ASP A 120 -6.42 11.91 20.11
N ASP A 121 -6.25 10.70 20.61
CA ASP A 121 -6.20 10.42 22.04
C ASP A 121 -4.87 10.91 22.65
N ILE A 122 -3.75 10.78 21.94
CA ILE A 122 -2.48 11.40 22.35
C ILE A 122 -2.60 12.92 22.40
N ASP A 123 -3.26 13.55 21.41
CA ASP A 123 -3.53 15.00 21.42
C ASP A 123 -4.34 15.41 22.67
N LYS A 124 -5.17 14.51 23.22
CA LYS A 124 -5.94 14.68 24.47
C LYS A 124 -5.17 14.31 25.74
N GLY A 125 -3.94 13.80 25.62
CA GLY A 125 -3.06 13.49 26.74
C GLY A 125 -2.99 12.02 27.13
N LEU A 126 -3.44 11.09 26.28
CA LEU A 126 -3.35 9.65 26.51
C LEU A 126 -1.91 9.22 26.85
N LYS A 127 -1.77 8.33 27.83
CA LYS A 127 -0.49 7.79 28.30
C LYS A 127 -0.37 6.28 28.13
N TRP A 128 -1.49 5.58 28.14
CA TRP A 128 -1.54 4.13 28.03
C TRP A 128 -2.92 3.72 27.55
N LEU A 129 -2.99 2.55 26.91
CA LEU A 129 -4.22 1.98 26.38
C LEU A 129 -4.13 0.46 26.37
N THR A 130 -5.27 -0.18 26.12
CA THR A 130 -5.34 -1.61 25.86
C THR A 130 -6.03 -1.86 24.52
N ILE A 131 -5.56 -2.89 23.80
CA ILE A 131 -6.19 -3.37 22.57
C ILE A 131 -6.74 -4.77 22.85
N GLU A 132 -8.04 -4.94 22.73
CA GLU A 132 -8.75 -6.15 23.17
C GLU A 132 -9.74 -6.61 22.09
N ASP A 133 -10.12 -7.88 22.14
CA ASP A 133 -11.27 -8.33 21.37
C ASP A 133 -12.56 -7.65 21.88
N PRO A 134 -13.58 -7.44 21.03
CA PRO A 134 -14.82 -6.78 21.43
C PRO A 134 -15.52 -7.40 22.65
N ASP A 135 -15.34 -8.71 22.85
CA ASP A 135 -15.92 -9.44 23.99
C ASP A 135 -15.01 -9.46 25.23
N HIS A 136 -13.77 -8.94 25.13
CA HIS A 136 -12.76 -8.88 26.18
C HIS A 136 -12.34 -10.26 26.76
N GLN A 137 -12.28 -11.31 25.93
CA GLN A 137 -12.09 -12.70 26.37
C GLN A 137 -10.91 -13.45 25.76
N LEU A 138 -10.38 -12.98 24.64
CA LEU A 138 -9.40 -13.73 23.85
C LEU A 138 -7.98 -13.21 24.11
N PHE A 139 -7.80 -11.89 24.06
CA PHE A 139 -6.47 -11.28 24.21
C PHE A 139 -6.55 -9.87 24.78
N SER A 140 -5.40 -9.40 25.27
CA SER A 140 -5.15 -7.98 25.54
C SER A 140 -3.75 -7.61 25.09
N ILE A 141 -3.60 -6.54 24.32
CA ILE A 141 -2.31 -5.90 24.07
C ILE A 141 -2.26 -4.66 24.94
N ASN A 142 -1.46 -4.70 26.00
CA ASN A 142 -1.28 -3.55 26.86
C ASN A 142 -0.18 -2.68 26.27
N VAL A 143 -0.43 -1.38 26.16
CA VAL A 143 0.47 -0.43 25.51
C VAL A 143 0.64 0.80 26.40
N ARG A 144 1.88 1.11 26.77
CA ARG A 144 2.26 2.41 27.33
C ARG A 144 2.88 3.27 26.24
N LEU A 145 2.45 4.52 26.18
CA LEU A 145 2.93 5.50 25.22
C LEU A 145 4.18 6.18 25.80
N LEU A 146 5.26 6.11 25.03
CA LEU A 146 6.52 6.79 25.28
C LEU A 146 6.56 8.08 24.42
N PRO A 147 7.64 8.88 24.47
CA PRO A 147 7.69 10.13 23.72
C PRO A 147 7.48 9.92 22.21
N THR A 148 6.58 10.71 21.62
CA THR A 148 6.47 10.82 20.16
C THR A 148 7.68 11.57 19.61
N LEU A 149 8.30 11.02 18.57
CA LEU A 149 9.45 11.56 17.87
C LEU A 149 8.99 12.35 16.64
N GLN A 150 9.76 13.37 16.28
CA GLN A 150 9.64 14.08 15.01
C GLN A 150 10.64 13.47 14.04
N ILE A 151 10.18 12.54 13.18
CA ILE A 151 11.03 11.87 12.19
C ILE A 151 11.42 12.84 11.08
N ASP A 152 10.45 13.62 10.60
CA ASP A 152 10.63 14.77 9.72
C ASP A 152 9.58 15.85 10.06
N PHE A 153 9.43 16.89 9.23
CA PHE A 153 8.47 17.97 9.47
C PHE A 153 7.00 17.48 9.56
N GLY A 154 6.67 16.36 8.93
CA GLY A 154 5.30 15.87 8.78
C GLY A 154 5.02 14.51 9.41
N THR A 155 6.04 13.78 9.82
CA THR A 155 5.95 12.37 10.20
C THR A 155 6.25 12.19 11.68
N PRO A 156 5.22 11.97 12.51
CA PRO A 156 5.42 11.58 13.90
C PRO A 156 5.81 10.11 14.00
N GLY A 157 6.65 9.76 14.97
CA GLY A 157 6.92 8.36 15.35
C GLY A 157 6.53 8.12 16.80
N ILE A 158 5.47 7.34 17.04
CA ILE A 158 4.95 7.12 18.39
C ILE A 158 5.70 5.94 19.01
N VAL A 159 6.64 6.22 19.91
CA VAL A 159 7.37 5.16 20.63
C VAL A 159 6.43 4.53 21.64
N VAL A 160 6.45 3.20 21.73
CA VAL A 160 5.57 2.43 22.61
C VAL A 160 6.32 1.35 23.35
N LEU A 161 5.84 1.06 24.55
CA LEU A 161 6.19 -0.13 25.31
C LEU A 161 4.95 -1.03 25.35
N TYR A 162 5.06 -2.28 24.91
CA TYR A 162 3.88 -3.14 24.77
C TYR A 162 4.12 -4.60 25.17
N ARG A 163 3.06 -5.28 25.59
CA ARG A 163 3.04 -6.75 25.77
C ARG A 163 1.67 -7.30 25.37
N ALA A 164 1.68 -8.45 24.70
CA ALA A 164 0.49 -9.16 24.30
C ALA A 164 0.21 -10.31 25.28
N PHE A 165 -1.01 -10.38 25.78
CA PHE A 165 -1.49 -11.35 26.74
C PHE A 165 -2.56 -12.23 26.10
N ASN A 166 -2.67 -13.47 26.58
CA ASN A 166 -3.72 -14.41 26.21
C ASN A 166 -4.46 -14.85 27.47
N ARG A 167 -5.41 -15.79 27.34
CA ARG A 167 -6.16 -16.33 28.48
C ARG A 167 -5.29 -16.87 29.62
N ALA A 168 -4.12 -17.42 29.32
CA ALA A 168 -3.22 -17.96 30.33
C ALA A 168 -2.50 -16.86 31.13
N THR A 169 -2.24 -15.70 30.51
CA THR A 169 -1.50 -14.59 31.13
C THR A 169 -2.38 -13.37 31.47
N VAL A 170 -3.70 -13.50 31.37
CA VAL A 170 -4.65 -12.38 31.55
C VAL A 170 -4.56 -11.73 32.94
N LEU A 171 -4.24 -12.51 33.98
CA LEU A 171 -4.10 -11.96 35.34
C LEU A 171 -2.93 -10.96 35.45
N GLU A 172 -1.85 -11.17 34.71
CA GLU A 172 -0.74 -10.22 34.64
C GLU A 172 -1.14 -8.95 33.91
N ALA A 173 -1.93 -9.08 32.82
CA ALA A 173 -2.47 -7.95 32.10
C ALA A 173 -3.32 -7.05 33.01
N ILE A 174 -4.20 -7.66 33.82
CA ILE A 174 -5.08 -6.96 34.77
C ILE A 174 -4.25 -6.25 35.84
N LYS A 175 -3.22 -6.89 36.41
CA LYS A 175 -2.33 -6.26 37.40
C LYS A 175 -1.66 -5.01 36.83
N TRP A 176 -1.16 -5.08 35.60
CA TRP A 176 -0.57 -3.91 34.94
C TRP A 176 -1.62 -2.80 34.73
N ILE A 177 -2.84 -3.13 34.27
CA ILE A 177 -3.92 -2.14 34.07
C ILE A 177 -4.27 -1.43 35.38
N GLN A 178 -4.37 -2.18 36.49
CA GLN A 178 -4.63 -1.62 37.81
C GLN A 178 -3.50 -0.69 38.26
N ASN A 179 -2.24 -1.08 38.02
CA ASN A 179 -1.07 -0.25 38.32
C ASN A 179 -1.08 1.07 37.53
N GLN A 180 -1.33 1.02 36.21
CA GLN A 180 -1.41 2.22 35.38
C GLN A 180 -2.56 3.15 35.79
N GLY A 181 -3.72 2.58 36.17
CA GLY A 181 -4.84 3.34 36.71
C GLY A 181 -4.49 4.06 38.02
N ALA A 182 -3.74 3.41 38.91
CA ALA A 182 -3.28 4.01 40.17
C ALA A 182 -2.24 5.13 39.93
N LEU A 183 -1.30 4.95 39.00
CA LEU A 183 -0.24 5.93 38.69
C LEU A 183 -0.78 7.19 37.98
N HIS A 184 -1.81 7.05 37.15
CA HIS A 184 -2.31 8.14 36.31
C HIS A 184 -3.63 8.77 36.80
N GLY A 185 -4.27 8.17 37.82
CA GLY A 185 -5.40 8.76 38.56
C GLY A 185 -6.78 8.53 37.92
N VAL A 186 -7.71 7.97 38.69
CA VAL A 186 -9.09 7.63 38.26
C VAL A 186 -10.04 8.84 38.22
N ASN A 187 -9.61 10.04 38.63
CA ASN A 187 -10.51 11.18 38.90
C ASN A 187 -10.31 12.42 38.01
N LYS A 188 -10.00 12.25 36.72
CA LYS A 188 -10.10 13.35 35.73
C LYS A 188 -10.96 12.93 34.55
N PRO A 189 -11.94 13.76 34.11
CA PRO A 189 -12.68 13.50 32.88
C PRO A 189 -11.70 13.42 31.70
N GLY A 190 -11.63 12.29 31.01
CA GLY A 190 -10.72 12.06 29.88
C GLY A 190 -9.49 11.17 30.14
N LEU A 191 -9.33 10.60 31.35
CA LEU A 191 -8.24 9.68 31.72
C LEU A 191 -8.70 8.25 32.08
N ASN A 192 -9.94 7.89 31.71
CA ASN A 192 -10.40 6.50 31.79
C ASN A 192 -9.61 5.62 30.82
N ARG A 193 -9.37 4.36 31.22
CA ARG A 193 -8.75 3.32 30.38
C ARG A 193 -9.30 3.40 28.96
N THR A 194 -8.45 3.79 28.01
CA THR A 194 -8.82 3.78 26.60
C THR A 194 -8.68 2.35 26.09
N ILE A 195 -9.78 1.80 25.60
CA ILE A 195 -9.82 0.46 25.02
C ILE A 195 -10.05 0.60 23.52
N ILE A 196 -9.15 0.02 22.75
CA ILE A 196 -9.31 -0.14 21.30
C ILE A 196 -9.80 -1.57 21.08
N SER A 197 -11.03 -1.71 20.61
CA SER A 197 -11.53 -3.01 20.16
C SER A 197 -10.85 -3.38 18.85
N ALA A 198 -10.38 -4.62 18.72
CA ALA A 198 -9.75 -5.14 17.51
C ALA A 198 -10.14 -6.61 17.28
N SER A 199 -10.25 -7.01 16.01
CA SER A 199 -10.41 -8.43 15.70
C SER A 199 -9.12 -9.20 16.03
N PRO A 200 -9.16 -10.53 16.27
CA PRO A 200 -7.94 -11.32 16.47
C PRO A 200 -6.93 -11.19 15.32
N LEU A 201 -7.42 -11.05 14.08
CA LEU A 201 -6.58 -10.87 12.90
C LEU A 201 -5.93 -9.49 12.85
N GLU A 202 -6.67 -8.43 13.18
CA GLU A 202 -6.14 -7.06 13.33
C GLU A 202 -5.09 -7.00 14.43
N ALA A 203 -5.35 -7.61 15.59
CA ALA A 203 -4.41 -7.64 16.71
C ALA A 203 -3.09 -8.34 16.34
N LYS A 204 -3.16 -9.46 15.60
CA LYS A 204 -1.96 -10.12 15.06
C LYS A 204 -1.22 -9.23 14.05
N LEU A 205 -1.93 -8.48 13.21
CA LEU A 205 -1.34 -7.51 12.28
C LEU A 205 -0.64 -6.36 13.01
N ILE A 206 -1.26 -5.81 14.06
CA ILE A 206 -0.66 -4.78 14.93
C ILE A 206 0.63 -5.31 15.57
N LEU A 207 0.61 -6.53 16.11
CA LEU A 207 1.83 -7.14 16.67
C LEU A 207 2.91 -7.35 15.61
N LYS A 208 2.55 -7.75 14.39
CA LYS A 208 3.51 -7.89 13.29
C LYS A 208 4.13 -6.54 12.92
N LEU A 209 3.32 -5.47 12.86
CA LEU A 209 3.81 -4.11 12.63
C LEU A 209 4.80 -3.68 13.73
N LEU A 210 4.45 -3.90 14.99
CA LEU A 210 5.30 -3.59 16.14
C LEU A 210 6.61 -4.40 16.12
N GLU A 211 6.58 -5.67 15.72
CA GLU A 211 7.78 -6.50 15.53
C GLU A 211 8.68 -5.98 14.41
N VAL A 212 8.11 -5.60 13.27
CA VAL A 212 8.88 -5.05 12.13
C VAL A 212 9.52 -3.72 12.51
N ASN A 213 8.77 -2.84 13.18
CA ASN A 213 9.23 -1.51 13.52
C ASN A 213 10.17 -1.48 14.73
N SER A 214 10.20 -2.50 15.59
CA SER A 214 11.14 -2.52 16.72
C SER A 214 12.60 -2.45 16.26
N LYS A 215 12.89 -2.95 15.05
CA LYS A 215 14.21 -2.88 14.40
C LYS A 215 14.62 -1.47 13.96
N LEU A 216 13.70 -0.50 13.97
CA LEU A 216 14.02 0.90 13.70
C LEU A 216 14.67 1.57 14.89
N LEU A 217 14.47 1.06 16.11
CA LEU A 217 15.00 1.65 17.32
C LEU A 217 16.38 1.11 17.67
N SER A 218 17.16 1.92 18.40
CA SER A 218 18.42 1.48 18.98
C SER A 218 18.25 0.25 19.87
N PRO A 219 19.08 -0.80 19.70
CA PRO A 219 19.06 -1.96 20.59
C PRO A 219 19.49 -1.61 22.03
N HIS A 220 20.13 -0.45 22.22
CA HIS A 220 20.54 0.06 23.52
C HIS A 220 19.49 0.94 24.20
N TYR A 221 18.43 1.31 23.49
CA TYR A 221 17.37 2.11 24.07
C TYR A 221 16.58 1.30 25.10
N ASN A 222 16.67 1.69 26.37
CA ASN A 222 15.97 1.06 27.47
C ASN A 222 15.15 2.09 28.26
N PRO A 223 13.86 2.26 27.94
CA PRO A 223 13.02 3.21 28.68
C PRO A 223 12.82 2.76 30.13
N PRO A 224 12.53 3.69 31.06
CA PRO A 224 12.13 3.33 32.42
C PRO A 224 10.91 2.41 32.40
N ARG A 225 10.95 1.35 33.22
CA ARG A 225 9.92 0.31 33.33
C ARG A 225 9.40 0.24 34.76
N ASP A 226 8.11 -0.04 34.91
CA ASP A 226 7.55 -0.44 36.21
C ASP A 226 7.78 -1.93 36.50
N SER A 227 7.39 -2.39 37.69
CA SER A 227 7.55 -3.77 38.14
C SER A 227 6.71 -4.80 37.37
N PHE A 228 5.74 -4.36 36.57
CA PHE A 228 4.89 -5.21 35.74
C PHE A 228 5.29 -5.16 34.25
N GLU A 229 6.37 -4.45 33.92
CA GLU A 229 6.82 -4.17 32.56
C GLU A 229 8.11 -4.89 32.15
N GLU A 230 8.59 -5.83 32.96
CA GLU A 230 9.84 -6.56 32.70
C GLU A 230 9.85 -7.25 31.33
N GLU A 231 8.73 -7.88 30.97
CA GLU A 231 8.57 -8.60 29.70
C GLU A 231 8.06 -7.74 28.53
N PHE A 232 7.84 -6.44 28.74
CA PHE A 232 7.34 -5.58 27.67
C PHE A 232 8.43 -5.31 26.61
N LYS A 233 8.01 -5.20 25.36
CA LYS A 233 8.87 -4.90 24.22
C LYS A 233 8.74 -3.43 23.84
N VAL A 234 9.83 -2.84 23.34
CA VAL A 234 9.82 -1.47 22.82
C VAL A 234 9.64 -1.52 21.30
N SER A 235 8.83 -0.63 20.76
CA SER A 235 8.69 -0.41 19.32
C SER A 235 8.30 1.03 19.02
N ILE A 236 8.13 1.34 17.74
CA ILE A 236 7.68 2.64 17.24
C ILE A 236 6.56 2.42 16.22
N LEU A 237 5.49 3.19 16.34
CA LEU A 237 4.40 3.22 15.35
C LEU A 237 4.62 4.43 14.45
N LEU A 238 4.74 4.19 13.15
CA LEU A 238 4.75 5.24 12.14
C LEU A 238 3.36 5.33 11.48
N PRO A 239 2.99 6.50 10.92
CA PRO A 239 1.79 6.65 10.12
C PRO A 239 1.73 5.58 9.02
N ILE A 240 0.57 4.95 8.87
CA ILE A 240 0.36 3.87 7.90
C ILE A 240 -0.79 4.24 6.96
N GLY A 241 -0.53 4.15 5.67
CA GLY A 241 -1.45 4.49 4.58
C GLY A 241 -1.71 3.31 3.65
N PRO A 242 -2.55 3.50 2.61
CA PRO A 242 -2.72 2.50 1.57
C PRO A 242 -1.41 2.37 0.77
N LEU A 243 -1.24 1.25 0.08
CA LEU A 243 -0.08 1.03 -0.80
C LEU A 243 -0.21 1.85 -2.08
N GLY A 244 0.89 2.48 -2.50
CA GLY A 244 1.00 3.11 -3.82
C GLY A 244 1.04 2.06 -4.94
N PHE A 245 0.78 2.49 -6.18
CA PHE A 245 0.76 1.61 -7.35
C PHE A 245 2.07 0.85 -7.58
N SER A 246 3.20 1.53 -7.41
CA SER A 246 4.54 0.94 -7.53
C SER A 246 4.74 -0.22 -6.57
N ASP A 247 4.35 -0.04 -5.31
CA ASP A 247 4.46 -1.07 -4.29
C ASP A 247 3.49 -2.22 -4.52
N LEU A 248 2.22 -1.92 -4.85
CA LEU A 248 1.25 -2.95 -5.20
C LEU A 248 1.74 -3.82 -6.35
N GLY A 249 2.33 -3.20 -7.37
CA GLY A 249 2.91 -3.90 -8.50
C GLY A 249 4.08 -4.80 -8.13
N ARG A 250 5.07 -4.24 -7.44
CA ARG A 250 6.25 -4.95 -6.96
C ARG A 250 5.89 -6.12 -6.04
N LEU A 251 4.94 -5.93 -5.13
CA LEU A 251 4.53 -6.92 -4.14
C LEU A 251 3.63 -8.02 -4.73
N SER A 252 2.85 -7.71 -5.77
CA SER A 252 1.99 -8.67 -6.45
C SER A 252 2.74 -9.51 -7.49
N ASN A 253 3.96 -9.11 -7.87
CA ASN A 253 4.76 -9.81 -8.85
C ASN A 253 5.82 -10.72 -8.21
N ASP A 254 5.85 -11.97 -8.66
CA ASP A 254 6.95 -12.90 -8.43
C ASP A 254 7.84 -12.97 -9.69
N PRO A 255 9.16 -12.66 -9.60
CA PRO A 255 10.05 -12.79 -10.75
C PRO A 255 10.24 -14.26 -11.20
N GLY A 256 9.92 -15.22 -10.30
CA GLY A 256 10.00 -16.66 -10.54
C GLY A 256 8.71 -17.28 -11.07
N CYS A 257 8.46 -18.52 -10.65
CA CYS A 257 7.29 -19.31 -10.99
C CYS A 257 6.02 -18.68 -10.42
N ALA A 258 4.99 -18.48 -11.25
CA ALA A 258 3.72 -17.87 -10.86
C ALA A 258 2.98 -18.64 -9.73
N VAL A 259 3.32 -19.91 -9.52
CA VAL A 259 2.72 -20.73 -8.46
C VAL A 259 3.56 -20.74 -7.19
N CYS A 260 4.88 -20.92 -7.28
CA CYS A 260 5.70 -21.22 -6.10
C CYS A 260 6.90 -20.30 -5.89
N GLY A 261 7.09 -19.28 -6.75
CA GLY A 261 8.20 -18.32 -6.66
C GLY A 261 9.58 -18.86 -7.03
N LYS A 262 9.76 -20.18 -7.19
CA LYS A 262 11.03 -20.79 -7.61
C LYS A 262 11.48 -20.31 -8.99
N GLU A 263 12.77 -20.46 -9.29
CA GLU A 263 13.33 -20.10 -10.59
C GLU A 263 12.54 -20.69 -11.77
N ARG A 264 12.30 -19.84 -12.77
CA ARG A 264 11.51 -20.18 -13.96
C ARG A 264 12.29 -21.12 -14.88
N LYS A 265 11.63 -22.17 -15.38
CA LYS A 265 12.21 -23.10 -16.37
C LYS A 265 11.49 -23.02 -17.71
N SER A 266 10.21 -22.69 -17.71
CA SER A 266 9.40 -22.59 -18.92
C SER A 266 8.36 -21.49 -18.81
N ARG A 267 7.85 -21.04 -19.96
CA ARG A 267 6.71 -20.13 -20.06
C ARG A 267 5.50 -20.87 -20.62
N CYS A 268 4.29 -20.34 -20.39
CA CYS A 268 3.11 -20.83 -21.09
C CYS A 268 3.32 -20.67 -22.61
N SER A 269 3.30 -21.76 -23.36
CA SER A 269 3.59 -21.75 -24.80
C SER A 269 2.58 -20.96 -25.62
N GLN A 270 1.37 -20.78 -25.10
CA GLN A 270 0.28 -20.10 -25.81
C GLN A 270 0.32 -18.58 -25.64
N CYS A 271 0.39 -18.08 -24.40
CA CYS A 271 0.30 -16.63 -24.13
C CYS A 271 1.66 -15.97 -23.82
N GLN A 272 2.65 -16.77 -23.41
CA GLN A 272 3.96 -16.36 -22.93
C GLN A 272 3.98 -15.36 -21.75
N SER A 273 2.82 -15.04 -21.15
CA SER A 273 2.71 -14.04 -20.08
C SER A 273 3.09 -14.54 -18.69
N VAL A 274 3.00 -15.85 -18.46
CA VAL A 274 3.28 -16.48 -17.16
C VAL A 274 4.42 -17.49 -17.26
N SER A 275 5.20 -17.59 -16.19
CA SER A 275 6.37 -18.47 -16.09
C SER A 275 6.18 -19.52 -15.01
N TYR A 276 6.68 -20.73 -15.25
CA TYR A 276 6.58 -21.86 -14.34
C TYR A 276 7.93 -22.55 -14.16
N CYS A 277 8.16 -23.13 -12.98
CA CYS A 277 9.33 -23.96 -12.74
C CYS A 277 9.14 -25.41 -13.24
N SER A 278 7.91 -25.84 -13.53
CA SER A 278 7.57 -27.20 -13.98
C SER A 278 6.17 -27.28 -14.60
N VAL A 279 5.92 -28.34 -15.38
CA VAL A 279 4.59 -28.69 -15.92
C VAL A 279 3.56 -28.88 -14.81
N ALA A 280 3.97 -29.36 -13.63
CA ALA A 280 3.08 -29.51 -12.49
C ALA A 280 2.55 -28.14 -11.99
N CYS A 281 3.40 -27.11 -11.93
CA CYS A 281 2.95 -25.75 -11.59
C CYS A 281 2.04 -25.17 -12.68
N GLN A 282 2.37 -25.38 -13.96
CA GLN A 282 1.50 -24.95 -15.05
C GLN A 282 0.10 -25.60 -14.97
N LYS A 283 0.03 -26.92 -14.72
CA LYS A 283 -1.25 -27.63 -14.56
C LYS A 283 -2.04 -27.14 -13.35
N ALA A 284 -1.36 -26.83 -12.24
CA ALA A 284 -1.99 -26.30 -11.03
C ALA A 284 -2.57 -24.88 -11.24
N ASP A 285 -1.94 -24.08 -12.10
CA ASP A 285 -2.40 -22.73 -12.45
C ASP A 285 -3.41 -22.69 -13.59
N TRP A 286 -3.55 -23.78 -14.35
CA TRP A 286 -4.43 -23.80 -15.51
C TRP A 286 -5.89 -23.40 -15.22
N PRO A 287 -6.56 -23.83 -14.13
CA PRO A 287 -7.94 -23.43 -13.86
C PRO A 287 -8.14 -21.91 -13.77
N THR A 288 -7.18 -21.20 -13.18
CA THR A 288 -7.17 -19.73 -13.02
C THR A 288 -6.61 -19.02 -14.25
N HIS A 289 -5.57 -19.58 -14.87
CA HIS A 289 -4.89 -18.98 -16.01
C HIS A 289 -5.62 -19.14 -17.35
N LYS A 290 -6.40 -20.22 -17.54
CA LYS A 290 -7.02 -20.60 -18.82
C LYS A 290 -7.82 -19.47 -19.47
N GLN A 291 -8.59 -18.73 -18.67
CA GLN A 291 -9.42 -17.64 -19.17
C GLN A 291 -8.55 -16.52 -19.75
N THR A 292 -7.57 -16.04 -18.97
CA THR A 292 -6.57 -15.04 -19.38
C THR A 292 -5.70 -15.51 -20.56
N CYS A 293 -5.31 -16.78 -20.57
CA CYS A 293 -4.52 -17.37 -21.66
C CYS A 293 -5.29 -17.37 -22.98
N ARG A 294 -6.60 -17.66 -22.92
CA ARG A 294 -7.47 -17.68 -24.09
C ARG A 294 -7.83 -16.29 -24.59
N SER A 295 -7.98 -15.29 -23.71
CA SER A 295 -8.26 -13.91 -24.14
C SER A 295 -7.13 -13.32 -24.97
N LEU A 296 -5.89 -13.78 -24.79
CA LEU A 296 -4.72 -13.35 -25.56
C LEU A 296 -4.58 -14.03 -26.92
N LYS A 297 -5.31 -15.11 -27.20
CA LYS A 297 -5.18 -15.88 -28.44
C LYS A 297 -5.95 -15.20 -29.58
N GLY A 298 -5.27 -14.95 -30.70
CA GLY A 298 -5.90 -14.44 -31.92
C GLY A 298 -6.37 -12.99 -31.86
N GLY A 299 -5.89 -12.21 -30.88
CA GLY A 299 -6.06 -10.77 -30.90
C GLY A 299 -5.17 -10.10 -31.94
N ARG A 300 -5.62 -8.95 -32.46
CA ARG A 300 -4.84 -8.05 -33.31
C ARG A 300 -3.86 -7.27 -32.44
N TRP A 301 -2.58 -7.45 -32.71
CA TRP A 301 -1.48 -6.80 -31.99
C TRP A 301 -0.92 -5.66 -32.85
N CYS A 302 -0.99 -4.44 -32.34
CA CYS A 302 -0.49 -3.23 -32.99
C CYS A 302 0.71 -2.71 -32.21
N THR A 303 1.82 -2.45 -32.91
CA THR A 303 3.00 -1.81 -32.29
C THR A 303 2.80 -0.30 -32.26
N ILE A 304 2.94 0.27 -31.06
CA ILE A 304 2.88 1.70 -30.80
C ILE A 304 4.20 2.18 -30.19
N PRO A 305 4.76 3.28 -30.68
CA PRO A 305 5.84 3.97 -29.98
C PRO A 305 5.31 4.65 -28.71
N PHE A 306 6.19 4.88 -27.74
CA PHE A 306 5.87 5.67 -26.55
C PHE A 306 6.96 6.69 -26.22
N ARG A 307 6.53 7.78 -25.58
CA ARG A 307 7.36 8.88 -25.06
C ARG A 307 7.32 8.91 -23.53
N VAL A 308 8.39 9.36 -22.89
CA VAL A 308 8.48 9.47 -21.42
C VAL A 308 7.83 10.74 -20.85
N CYS A 309 7.45 11.66 -21.73
CA CYS A 309 6.75 12.89 -21.40
C CYS A 309 5.76 13.25 -22.53
N PRO A 310 4.77 14.11 -22.26
CA PRO A 310 3.95 14.67 -23.32
C PRO A 310 4.84 15.47 -24.30
N PRO A 311 4.50 15.49 -25.60
CA PRO A 311 5.27 16.23 -26.60
C PRO A 311 5.47 17.71 -26.19
N GLY A 312 6.73 18.16 -26.10
CA GLY A 312 7.07 19.54 -25.74
C GLY A 312 7.02 19.87 -24.25
N GLU A 313 6.72 18.91 -23.37
CA GLU A 313 6.66 19.11 -21.91
C GLU A 313 7.91 18.60 -21.18
N GLY A 314 8.94 18.11 -21.89
CA GLY A 314 10.17 17.60 -21.27
C GLY A 314 10.85 18.65 -20.38
N GLY A 315 11.12 18.30 -19.13
CA GLY A 315 11.68 19.21 -18.12
C GLY A 315 10.68 20.19 -17.50
N GLN A 316 9.41 20.21 -17.94
CA GLN A 316 8.37 21.05 -17.33
C GLN A 316 7.82 20.43 -16.04
N PRO A 317 7.29 21.23 -15.10
CA PRO A 317 6.64 20.72 -13.89
C PRO A 317 5.48 19.77 -14.20
N LYS A 318 5.51 18.58 -13.62
CA LYS A 318 4.48 17.54 -13.77
C LYS A 318 3.32 17.79 -12.79
N PRO A 319 2.07 17.90 -13.26
CA PRO A 319 0.91 18.07 -12.38
C PRO A 319 0.64 16.83 -11.52
N ARG A 320 0.15 17.02 -10.29
CA ARG A 320 -0.22 15.93 -9.35
C ARG A 320 -1.40 15.13 -9.92
N SER A 321 -1.15 13.95 -10.46
CA SER A 321 -2.20 13.14 -11.08
C SER A 321 -1.99 11.64 -10.94
N THR A 322 -2.05 11.09 -9.72
CA THR A 322 -2.50 9.70 -9.58
C THR A 322 -3.58 9.55 -8.49
N ARG A 323 -4.55 8.64 -8.74
CA ARG A 323 -5.69 8.39 -7.84
C ARG A 323 -5.30 7.73 -6.52
N LEU A 324 -4.12 7.10 -6.45
CA LEU A 324 -3.61 6.46 -5.25
C LEU A 324 -2.46 7.23 -4.59
N ASP A 325 -2.12 8.44 -5.07
CA ASP A 325 -1.19 9.32 -4.36
C ASP A 325 -1.68 9.49 -2.93
N VAL A 326 -0.92 8.93 -1.99
CA VAL A 326 -1.20 9.06 -0.57
C VAL A 326 -0.72 10.43 -0.15
N ASN A 327 -1.51 11.12 0.67
CA ASN A 327 -1.07 12.35 1.34
C ASN A 327 0.08 12.05 2.29
N HIS A 328 1.30 11.90 1.75
CA HIS A 328 2.53 11.95 2.53
C HIS A 328 2.89 13.41 2.78
N PRO A 329 3.22 13.78 4.03
CA PRO A 329 3.46 15.16 4.41
C PRO A 329 4.85 15.66 4.02
N GLN A 330 5.58 14.92 3.18
CA GLN A 330 6.72 15.46 2.47
C GLN A 330 6.18 16.53 1.50
N PRO A 331 6.63 17.79 1.58
CA PRO A 331 6.63 18.62 0.40
C PRO A 331 7.55 17.89 -0.56
N TRP A 332 6.99 17.18 -1.53
CA TRP A 332 7.72 16.96 -2.77
C TRP A 332 8.14 18.37 -3.17
N THR A 333 9.42 18.66 -3.08
CA THR A 333 9.99 19.85 -3.69
C THR A 333 9.44 19.86 -5.10
N ASP A 334 8.62 20.86 -5.44
CA ASP A 334 8.01 20.98 -6.77
C ASP A 334 9.08 20.97 -7.90
N ALA A 335 10.36 21.10 -7.52
CA ALA A 335 11.56 20.94 -8.35
C ALA A 335 11.89 19.49 -8.78
N ASP A 336 11.47 18.44 -8.07
CA ASP A 336 11.87 17.04 -8.37
C ASP A 336 10.83 16.25 -9.18
N ARG A 337 9.69 16.86 -9.51
CA ARG A 337 8.66 16.26 -10.37
C ARG A 337 8.58 17.02 -11.69
N THR A 338 9.70 17.19 -12.39
CA THR A 338 9.63 17.54 -13.80
C THR A 338 9.32 16.30 -14.64
N TRP A 339 8.71 16.49 -15.80
CA TRP A 339 8.68 15.44 -16.79
C TRP A 339 10.12 15.08 -17.21
N PRO A 340 10.45 13.80 -17.42
CA PRO A 340 11.72 13.42 -18.02
C PRO A 340 11.94 14.18 -19.34
N HIS A 341 13.19 14.49 -19.64
CA HIS A 341 13.53 15.06 -20.95
C HIS A 341 13.26 14.02 -22.05
N GLU A 342 12.90 14.48 -23.25
CA GLU A 342 12.53 13.59 -24.35
C GLU A 342 13.65 12.59 -24.70
N ASP A 343 14.91 13.00 -24.49
CA ASP A 343 16.13 12.24 -24.75
C ASP A 343 16.56 11.31 -23.61
N ASP A 344 15.89 11.36 -22.45
CA ASP A 344 16.22 10.50 -21.30
C ASP A 344 16.08 9.02 -21.66
N PRO A 345 16.88 8.11 -21.07
CA PRO A 345 16.76 6.69 -21.36
C PRO A 345 15.34 6.18 -21.06
N PRO A 346 14.80 5.24 -21.87
CA PRO A 346 13.49 4.70 -21.61
C PRO A 346 13.47 3.94 -20.28
N PRO A 347 12.29 3.83 -19.63
CA PRO A 347 12.15 3.09 -18.38
C PRO A 347 12.58 1.62 -18.55
N PRO A 348 13.07 0.94 -17.49
CA PRO A 348 13.55 -0.45 -17.59
C PRO A 348 12.45 -1.45 -17.99
N ASN A 349 12.80 -2.48 -18.78
CA ASN A 349 11.86 -3.54 -19.17
C ASN A 349 11.74 -4.61 -18.10
N ILE A 350 11.02 -4.32 -17.01
CA ILE A 350 10.88 -5.31 -15.92
C ILE A 350 10.00 -6.51 -16.32
N HIS A 351 9.15 -6.34 -17.33
CA HIS A 351 8.25 -7.38 -17.83
C HIS A 351 8.94 -8.35 -18.80
N GLY A 352 10.07 -7.93 -19.40
CA GLY A 352 10.71 -8.66 -20.48
C GLY A 352 9.73 -8.86 -21.64
N ASP A 353 9.63 -10.09 -22.15
CA ASP A 353 8.70 -10.44 -23.24
C ASP A 353 7.30 -10.84 -22.73
N LYS A 354 7.04 -10.76 -21.41
CA LYS A 354 5.74 -11.13 -20.85
C LYS A 354 4.68 -10.12 -21.31
N ALA A 355 3.50 -10.62 -21.66
CA ALA A 355 2.35 -9.73 -21.81
C ALA A 355 1.86 -9.27 -20.43
N PHE A 356 1.66 -7.96 -20.27
CA PHE A 356 1.14 -7.32 -19.07
C PHE A 356 -0.04 -6.42 -19.43
N LEU A 357 -0.78 -5.96 -18.43
CA LEU A 357 -1.97 -5.14 -18.66
C LEU A 357 -1.61 -3.66 -18.55
N VAL A 358 -1.97 -2.87 -19.56
CA VAL A 358 -1.87 -1.41 -19.56
C VAL A 358 -3.25 -0.77 -19.53
N LYS A 359 -3.33 0.38 -18.86
CA LYS A 359 -4.41 1.32 -19.00
C LYS A 359 -3.99 2.37 -20.00
N MET A 360 -4.83 2.58 -20.99
CA MET A 360 -4.68 3.63 -21.99
C MET A 360 -5.81 4.62 -21.77
N GLN A 361 -5.46 5.82 -21.32
CA GLN A 361 -6.40 6.89 -21.06
C GLN A 361 -6.38 7.86 -22.24
N ALA A 362 -7.54 8.04 -22.87
CA ALA A 362 -7.70 8.98 -23.96
C ALA A 362 -7.52 10.41 -23.46
N PRO A 363 -7.00 11.32 -24.29
CA PRO A 363 -6.86 12.71 -23.88
C PRO A 363 -8.24 13.34 -23.68
N LEU A 364 -8.41 14.07 -22.57
CA LEU A 364 -9.65 14.81 -22.26
C LEU A 364 -9.92 15.94 -23.25
N VAL A 365 -8.84 16.52 -23.79
CA VAL A 365 -8.88 17.64 -24.75
C VAL A 365 -7.97 17.27 -25.93
N VAL A 366 -8.52 16.51 -26.87
CA VAL A 366 -7.81 15.94 -28.03
C VAL A 366 -7.04 17.02 -28.83
N TRP A 367 -7.61 18.23 -28.96
CA TRP A 367 -7.01 19.34 -29.70
C TRP A 367 -5.78 19.96 -29.03
N ALA A 368 -5.64 19.82 -27.71
CA ALA A 368 -4.53 20.40 -26.96
C ALA A 368 -3.35 19.44 -26.88
N TYR A 369 -3.62 18.15 -26.62
CA TYR A 369 -2.59 17.11 -26.48
C TYR A 369 -3.14 15.79 -27.03
N PRO A 370 -2.95 15.46 -28.33
CA PRO A 370 -3.47 14.24 -28.93
C PRO A 370 -2.58 13.03 -28.57
N ALA A 371 -2.49 12.71 -27.28
CA ALA A 371 -1.69 11.60 -26.77
C ALA A 371 -2.46 10.77 -25.75
N PHE A 372 -2.39 9.45 -25.90
CA PHE A 372 -2.83 8.52 -24.86
C PHE A 372 -1.83 8.53 -23.72
N LEU A 373 -2.32 8.64 -22.48
CA LEU A 373 -1.55 8.31 -21.31
C LEU A 373 -1.60 6.80 -21.10
N VAL A 374 -0.43 6.15 -21.08
CA VAL A 374 -0.26 4.70 -20.98
C VAL A 374 0.58 4.38 -19.75
N TYR A 375 0.08 3.47 -18.93
CA TYR A 375 0.81 2.93 -17.77
C TYR A 375 0.27 1.56 -17.43
N ASP A 376 1.09 0.71 -16.82
CA ASP A 376 0.59 -0.51 -16.19
C ASP A 376 0.11 -0.24 -14.77
N ARG A 377 -0.52 -1.24 -14.16
CA ARG A 377 -1.03 -1.12 -12.78
C ARG A 377 0.10 -0.86 -11.77
N GLN A 378 1.32 -1.23 -12.13
CA GLN A 378 2.49 -1.14 -11.27
C GLN A 378 3.21 0.21 -11.44
N HIS A 379 2.80 1.02 -12.41
CA HIS A 379 3.62 2.11 -12.93
C HIS A 379 5.09 1.68 -13.15
N SER A 380 5.31 0.44 -13.59
CA SER A 380 6.64 -0.17 -13.65
C SER A 380 7.57 0.51 -14.65
N PHE A 381 6.98 1.16 -15.65
CA PHE A 381 7.66 2.01 -16.62
C PHE A 381 7.17 3.47 -16.51
N GLY A 382 6.65 3.84 -15.33
CA GLY A 382 6.04 5.15 -15.11
C GLY A 382 4.83 5.42 -16.00
N GLU A 383 4.62 6.69 -16.29
CA GLU A 383 3.62 7.19 -17.21
C GLU A 383 4.29 7.50 -18.55
N VAL A 384 3.82 6.86 -19.61
CA VAL A 384 4.32 7.09 -20.97
C VAL A 384 3.19 7.51 -21.90
N PHE A 385 3.55 8.09 -23.04
CA PHE A 385 2.60 8.74 -23.93
C PHE A 385 2.69 8.16 -25.34
N PHE A 386 1.54 7.76 -25.89
CA PHE A 386 1.41 7.38 -27.30
C PHE A 386 0.73 8.53 -28.05
N SER A 387 1.49 9.27 -28.85
CA SER A 387 1.04 10.50 -29.52
C SER A 387 0.56 10.24 -30.95
N ALA A 388 -0.43 11.00 -31.42
CA ALA A 388 -0.83 11.05 -32.82
C ALA A 388 0.33 11.46 -33.75
N GLN A 389 1.32 12.21 -33.24
CA GLN A 389 2.52 12.59 -33.97
C GLN A 389 3.41 11.39 -34.32
N ASP A 390 3.29 10.28 -33.59
CA ASP A 390 4.13 9.10 -33.78
C ASP A 390 3.51 8.06 -34.73
N GLY A 391 2.28 8.29 -35.19
CA GLY A 391 1.57 7.39 -36.10
C GLY A 391 0.06 7.64 -36.12
N LEU A 392 -0.40 8.55 -36.99
CA LEU A 392 -1.77 9.04 -37.02
C LEU A 392 -2.81 7.94 -37.28
N GLU A 393 -2.54 7.03 -38.23
CA GLU A 393 -3.48 5.94 -38.59
C GLU A 393 -3.70 4.99 -37.42
N VAL A 394 -2.60 4.51 -36.81
CA VAL A 394 -2.67 3.62 -35.64
C VAL A 394 -3.30 4.35 -34.44
N TYR A 395 -2.99 5.64 -34.24
CA TYR A 395 -3.61 6.43 -33.19
C TYR A 395 -5.13 6.54 -33.36
N ALA A 396 -5.60 6.77 -34.60
CA ALA A 396 -7.03 6.83 -34.92
C ALA A 396 -7.74 5.50 -34.61
N GLU A 397 -7.13 4.35 -34.93
CA GLU A 397 -7.69 3.03 -34.57
C GLU A 397 -7.88 2.88 -33.05
N PHE A 398 -6.91 3.32 -32.24
CA PHE A 398 -7.01 3.27 -30.78
C PHE A 398 -8.06 4.24 -30.24
N MET A 399 -8.25 5.40 -30.88
CA MET A 399 -9.31 6.35 -30.54
C MET A 399 -10.70 5.81 -30.87
N GLU A 400 -10.88 5.16 -32.02
CA GLU A 400 -12.13 4.48 -32.35
C GLU A 400 -12.43 3.35 -31.37
N GLU A 401 -11.41 2.58 -31.02
CA GLU A 401 -11.55 1.45 -30.09
C GLU A 401 -11.92 1.92 -28.67
N VAL A 402 -11.26 2.98 -28.15
CA VAL A 402 -11.56 3.51 -26.82
C VAL A 402 -12.91 4.22 -26.77
N GLN A 403 -13.36 4.85 -27.85
CA GLN A 403 -14.69 5.50 -27.91
C GLN A 403 -15.82 4.54 -28.29
N GLY A 404 -15.46 3.38 -28.85
CA GLY A 404 -16.38 2.35 -29.31
C GLY A 404 -16.92 1.44 -28.19
N PRO A 405 -17.56 0.31 -28.56
CA PRO A 405 -18.27 -0.57 -27.64
C PRO A 405 -17.36 -1.31 -26.65
N ARG A 406 -16.06 -1.42 -26.95
CA ARG A 406 -15.03 -2.02 -26.08
C ARG A 406 -14.23 -0.96 -25.31
N GLY A 407 -14.69 0.28 -25.36
CA GLY A 407 -14.25 1.43 -24.60
C GLY A 407 -14.87 1.45 -23.20
N GLY A 408 -14.04 1.57 -22.17
CA GLY A 408 -14.53 1.72 -20.80
C GLY A 408 -14.90 3.17 -20.48
N TYR A 409 -15.75 3.37 -19.46
CA TYR A 409 -15.95 4.68 -18.81
C TYR A 409 -16.34 5.81 -19.78
N ARG A 410 -17.39 5.60 -20.58
CA ARG A 410 -17.90 6.58 -21.57
C ARG A 410 -16.84 7.02 -22.59
N GLY A 411 -15.91 6.12 -22.92
CA GLY A 411 -14.87 6.36 -23.90
C GLY A 411 -13.64 7.13 -23.41
N GLY A 412 -13.48 7.29 -22.09
CA GLY A 412 -12.34 8.00 -21.51
C GLY A 412 -11.10 7.12 -21.29
N LYS A 413 -11.26 5.79 -21.21
CA LYS A 413 -10.14 4.87 -20.99
C LYS A 413 -10.45 3.44 -21.43
N MET A 414 -9.41 2.70 -21.77
CA MET A 414 -9.47 1.26 -22.02
C MET A 414 -8.31 0.54 -21.34
N TYR A 415 -8.46 -0.77 -21.20
CA TYR A 415 -7.43 -1.65 -20.68
C TYR A 415 -7.07 -2.68 -21.74
N ARG A 416 -5.79 -2.83 -22.04
CA ARG A 416 -5.31 -3.71 -23.11
C ARG A 416 -4.06 -4.45 -22.66
N TRP A 417 -3.88 -5.65 -23.22
CA TRP A 417 -2.64 -6.40 -23.03
C TRP A 417 -1.53 -5.79 -23.89
N ALA A 418 -0.35 -5.60 -23.31
CA ALA A 418 0.82 -5.06 -24.00
C ALA A 418 2.05 -5.95 -23.77
N ARG A 419 3.00 -5.89 -24.70
CA ARG A 419 4.36 -6.42 -24.57
C ARG A 419 5.33 -5.30 -24.91
N ARG A 420 6.46 -5.22 -24.23
CA ARG A 420 7.55 -4.32 -24.64
C ARG A 420 8.42 -5.04 -25.66
N THR A 421 8.39 -4.60 -26.91
CA THR A 421 9.08 -5.22 -28.05
C THR A 421 10.31 -4.44 -28.52
N GLY A 422 10.47 -3.22 -28.03
CA GLY A 422 11.63 -2.38 -28.31
C GLY A 422 11.89 -1.41 -27.16
N GLU A 423 12.95 -0.61 -27.29
CA GLU A 423 13.35 0.34 -26.26
C GLU A 423 12.29 1.43 -26.04
N ARG A 424 11.54 1.84 -27.07
CA ARG A 424 10.45 2.81 -26.94
C ARG A 424 9.17 2.33 -27.61
N GLU A 425 8.96 1.02 -27.62
CA GLU A 425 7.83 0.40 -28.31
C GLU A 425 7.07 -0.58 -27.42
N LEU A 426 5.75 -0.49 -27.50
CA LEU A 426 4.82 -1.46 -26.95
C LEU A 426 4.02 -2.09 -28.09
N THR A 427 3.94 -3.41 -28.13
CA THR A 427 2.92 -4.08 -28.94
C THR A 427 1.68 -4.31 -28.08
N VAL A 428 0.57 -3.67 -28.44
CA VAL A 428 -0.70 -3.70 -27.69
C VAL A 428 -1.75 -4.50 -28.46
N CYS A 429 -2.43 -5.41 -27.77
CA CYS A 429 -3.57 -6.14 -28.32
C CYS A 429 -4.79 -5.21 -28.33
N LEU A 430 -5.23 -4.80 -29.52
CA LEU A 430 -6.22 -3.72 -29.68
C LEU A 430 -7.66 -4.20 -29.44
N ASP A 431 -8.00 -5.40 -29.93
CA ASP A 431 -9.38 -5.87 -30.12
C ASP A 431 -9.86 -6.87 -29.04
N LYS A 432 -9.02 -7.19 -28.06
CA LYS A 432 -9.36 -8.09 -26.94
C LYS A 432 -9.32 -7.35 -25.62
N GLU A 433 -10.48 -7.28 -24.97
CA GLU A 433 -10.57 -6.80 -23.60
C GLU A 433 -10.11 -7.87 -22.60
N PRO A 434 -9.59 -7.46 -21.43
CA PRO A 434 -9.35 -8.37 -20.33
C PRO A 434 -10.66 -8.96 -19.84
N THR A 435 -10.68 -10.28 -19.63
CA THR A 435 -11.89 -11.05 -19.33
C THR A 435 -12.26 -11.08 -17.85
N THR A 436 -11.42 -10.48 -17.00
CA THR A 436 -11.62 -10.38 -15.55
C THR A 436 -11.87 -8.92 -15.19
N GLU A 437 -12.71 -8.69 -14.18
CA GLU A 437 -12.88 -7.35 -13.60
C GLU A 437 -11.52 -6.79 -13.18
N ILE A 438 -11.15 -5.64 -13.75
CA ILE A 438 -9.83 -5.05 -13.58
C ILE A 438 -9.93 -4.06 -12.44
N LYS A 439 -9.41 -4.47 -11.27
CA LYS A 439 -9.19 -3.54 -10.15
C LYS A 439 -7.99 -2.66 -10.51
N TRP A 440 -8.25 -1.42 -10.92
CA TRP A 440 -7.22 -0.47 -11.37
C TRP A 440 -7.28 0.86 -10.65
#